data_AF-A0A952G8A9-F1
#
_entry.id   AF-A0A952G8A9-F1
#
_cell.length_a   1.000
_cell.length_b   1.000
_cell.length_c   1.000
_cell.angle_alpha   90.00
_cell.angle_beta   90.00
_cell.angle_gamma   90.00
#
_symmetry.space_group_name_H-M   'P 1'
#
loop_
_entity.id
_entity.type
_entity.pdbx_description
1 polymer ?
#
loop_
_entity_poly.entity_id
_entity_poly.type
_entity_poly.pdbx_seq_one_letter_code
_entity_poly.pdbx_strand_id
1 'polypeptide(L)'
;MKKLVFLALATASCFAQQKEEPPKVPAPAPAAAMPVSVMPASETEGSVTANGQRVDYKAVAGTLTVAADDAHDAQIALDGSWLPESHINLEKQEEAPATARIFYTAYFKKGAKAEERPVTFLYNGGPGSSTMWLHMGSFGPKRVITNDTHHDPAAPYKVTENAYSLLDVSDVVFIDMPGAGFSRLFGKDKEKSFWGIDQDAHAFDRFIRRFLTKYSRWNSPKYLFGESYGTTRSAVLSNMLQNSGVDLNGVILLSQILNFADSADGSRSGPGSDMAYVLSLPSMAATAFYHHKLPSQPAALEPFLSEVEHFATTDYLLALAKGADLSDTDKRAVAEKLHGYIGLPVDYLLRADLRVNGGGFSKMLQLGDGLTTGRLDSRYAAPDIDPLSSEAEYDPQGQAITSAYTTAINSYTRETLKYGDQMTYKPSAYGDPGFDWDMRKGFANFGRSTNVMTDLANCMKGNPKMKVMLLGGYFDLGTLYFGAEYEMKHLQIPAALQKNISYHFYESGHMVYLNESIMKRFHDDTAEFIRSTQNGR
;
A
#
# COMPACT_ATOMS: atom_id res chain seq x y z
N MET A 1 18.97 40.82 -57.81
CA MET A 1 19.77 39.96 -56.91
C MET A 1 18.97 39.69 -55.64
N LYS A 2 18.67 38.40 -55.35
CA LYS A 2 18.33 37.72 -54.06
C LYS A 2 17.13 38.27 -53.24
N LYS A 3 16.20 37.50 -52.63
CA LYS A 3 15.78 36.08 -52.54
C LYS A 3 14.35 36.15 -51.89
N LEU A 4 13.30 35.55 -52.48
CA LEU A 4 12.70 34.23 -52.16
C LEU A 4 12.07 34.07 -50.75
N VAL A 5 10.73 33.94 -50.67
CA VAL A 5 10.00 32.79 -50.06
C VAL A 5 8.64 32.66 -50.78
N PHE A 6 8.39 31.48 -51.35
CA PHE A 6 7.14 31.07 -51.98
C PHE A 6 6.41 30.10 -51.05
N LEU A 7 5.10 30.28 -50.91
CA LEU A 7 4.16 29.36 -50.29
C LEU A 7 3.79 28.29 -51.33
N ALA A 8 3.96 27.00 -51.02
CA ALA A 8 3.46 25.91 -51.85
C ALA A 8 2.94 24.77 -50.96
N LEU A 9 1.64 24.48 -51.11
CA LEU A 9 1.05 23.19 -50.74
C LEU A 9 1.67 22.11 -51.62
N ALA A 10 2.13 21.01 -51.00
CA ALA A 10 2.42 19.76 -51.69
C ALA A 10 1.87 18.59 -50.87
N THR A 11 0.92 17.90 -51.49
CA THR A 11 0.39 16.59 -51.13
C THR A 11 1.50 15.54 -51.15
N ALA A 12 1.75 14.85 -50.04
CA ALA A 12 2.70 13.75 -49.98
C ALA A 12 1.99 12.42 -50.26
N SER A 13 2.40 11.79 -51.36
CA SER A 13 2.02 10.44 -51.79
C SER A 13 2.66 9.37 -50.90
N CYS A 14 1.90 8.33 -50.58
CA CYS A 14 2.39 7.11 -49.91
C CYS A 14 3.49 6.42 -50.74
N PHE A 15 4.62 6.12 -50.09
CA PHE A 15 5.50 5.02 -50.49
C PHE A 15 5.41 3.92 -49.42
N ALA A 16 4.90 2.77 -49.81
CA ALA A 16 4.90 1.56 -48.98
C ALA A 16 6.30 0.94 -49.01
N GLN A 17 6.93 0.85 -47.84
CA GLN A 17 8.17 0.12 -47.64
C GLN A 17 7.80 -1.26 -47.08
N GLN A 18 7.96 -2.32 -47.89
CA GLN A 18 7.79 -3.70 -47.43
C GLN A 18 8.85 -4.01 -46.37
N LYS A 19 8.38 -4.30 -45.16
CA LYS A 19 9.19 -4.83 -44.06
C LYS A 19 9.22 -6.36 -44.23
N GLU A 20 10.37 -6.92 -44.62
CA GLU A 20 10.56 -8.38 -44.60
C GLU A 20 10.52 -8.89 -43.16
N GLU A 21 9.66 -9.88 -42.90
CA GLU A 21 9.60 -10.59 -41.62
C GLU A 21 10.83 -11.50 -41.45
N PRO A 22 11.47 -11.52 -40.27
CA PRO A 22 12.53 -12.48 -39.99
C PRO A 22 11.96 -13.92 -39.96
N PRO A 23 12.79 -14.93 -40.28
CA PRO A 23 12.34 -16.32 -40.37
C PRO A 23 11.82 -16.83 -39.02
N LYS A 24 10.60 -17.39 -39.03
CA LYS A 24 9.98 -18.04 -37.87
C LYS A 24 10.80 -19.27 -37.46
N VAL A 25 11.49 -19.17 -36.32
CA VAL A 25 11.97 -20.34 -35.58
C VAL A 25 10.75 -21.13 -35.10
N PRO A 26 10.65 -22.46 -35.33
CA PRO A 26 9.53 -23.24 -34.82
C PRO A 26 9.49 -23.14 -33.30
N ALA A 27 8.34 -22.75 -32.75
CA ALA A 27 8.12 -22.81 -31.31
C ALA A 27 8.35 -24.26 -30.84
N PRO A 28 9.04 -24.49 -29.71
CA PRO A 28 9.11 -25.82 -29.13
C PRO A 28 7.69 -26.32 -28.87
N ALA A 29 7.45 -27.61 -29.16
CA ALA A 29 6.18 -28.24 -28.89
C ALA A 29 5.77 -28.01 -27.42
N PRO A 30 4.48 -27.75 -27.12
CA PRO A 30 4.04 -27.55 -25.76
C PRO A 30 4.42 -28.77 -24.93
N ALA A 31 5.26 -28.56 -23.92
CA ALA A 31 5.51 -29.59 -22.93
C ALA A 31 4.15 -29.99 -22.34
N ALA A 32 3.89 -31.29 -22.26
CA ALA A 32 2.70 -31.82 -21.63
C ALA A 32 2.52 -31.14 -20.26
N ALA A 33 1.37 -30.49 -20.06
CA ALA A 33 1.06 -29.76 -18.84
C ALA A 33 1.16 -30.73 -17.66
N MET A 34 2.22 -30.61 -16.86
CA MET A 34 2.28 -31.30 -15.59
C MET A 34 1.16 -30.74 -14.71
N PRO A 35 0.40 -31.58 -13.97
CA PRO A 35 -0.54 -31.06 -12.99
C PRO A 35 0.25 -30.16 -12.05
N VAL A 36 -0.18 -28.91 -11.89
CA VAL A 36 0.53 -27.92 -11.07
C VAL A 36 0.49 -28.37 -9.62
N SER A 37 1.45 -29.22 -9.25
CA SER A 37 1.63 -29.74 -7.90
C SER A 37 1.61 -28.56 -6.93
N VAL A 38 0.71 -28.63 -5.95
CA VAL A 38 0.70 -27.68 -4.84
C VAL A 38 1.92 -28.04 -4.00
N MET A 39 2.91 -27.14 -3.92
CA MET A 39 4.00 -27.37 -2.98
C MET A 39 3.41 -27.48 -1.58
N PRO A 40 3.76 -28.53 -0.82
CA PRO A 40 3.27 -28.70 0.53
C PRO A 40 3.68 -27.50 1.38
N ALA A 41 2.85 -27.17 2.37
CA ALA A 41 3.25 -26.19 3.37
C ALA A 41 4.49 -26.67 4.11
N SER A 42 5.39 -25.74 4.41
CA SER A 42 6.53 -25.97 5.28
C SER A 42 6.19 -25.53 6.70
N GLU A 43 6.55 -26.35 7.68
CA GLU A 43 6.43 -26.04 9.09
C GLU A 43 7.82 -26.00 9.73
N THR A 44 8.10 -24.93 10.45
CA THR A 44 9.36 -24.72 11.16
C THR A 44 9.08 -24.19 12.56
N GLU A 45 10.08 -24.25 13.44
CA GLU A 45 9.97 -23.72 14.79
C GLU A 45 11.07 -22.67 15.01
N GLY A 46 10.79 -21.70 15.87
CA GLY A 46 11.74 -20.66 16.20
C GLY A 46 11.37 -19.93 17.48
N SER A 47 12.15 -18.89 17.78
CA SER A 47 11.88 -17.98 18.88
C SER A 47 12.23 -16.56 18.49
N VAL A 48 11.59 -15.59 19.12
CA VAL A 48 11.93 -14.16 19.02
C VAL A 48 11.92 -13.54 20.42
N THR A 49 12.85 -12.64 20.72
CA THR A 49 12.81 -11.81 21.94
C THR A 49 12.07 -10.51 21.64
N ALA A 50 10.74 -10.52 21.72
CA ALA A 50 9.89 -9.36 21.45
C ALA A 50 9.61 -8.58 22.75
N ASN A 51 9.91 -7.27 22.74
CA ASN A 51 9.75 -6.38 23.90
C ASN A 51 10.38 -6.94 25.20
N GLY A 52 11.58 -7.52 25.07
CA GLY A 52 12.29 -8.16 26.17
C GLY A 52 11.75 -9.52 26.63
N GLN A 53 10.67 -10.02 26.00
CA GLN A 53 10.07 -11.32 26.30
C GLN A 53 10.40 -12.33 25.20
N ARG A 54 10.94 -13.48 25.59
CA ARG A 54 11.12 -14.59 24.66
C ARG A 54 9.76 -15.21 24.31
N VAL A 55 9.48 -15.34 23.02
CA VAL A 55 8.29 -16.00 22.47
C VAL A 55 8.76 -17.12 21.56
N ASP A 56 8.52 -18.37 21.99
CA ASP A 56 8.70 -19.53 21.12
C ASP A 56 7.47 -19.69 20.21
N TYR A 57 7.69 -19.96 18.92
CA TYR A 57 6.63 -20.04 17.92
C TYR A 57 6.79 -21.22 16.96
N LYS A 58 5.67 -21.60 16.34
CA LYS A 58 5.62 -22.42 15.12
C LYS A 58 5.36 -21.50 13.93
N ALA A 59 6.20 -21.59 12.90
CA ALA A 59 6.01 -20.88 11.65
C ALA A 59 5.49 -21.83 10.57
N VAL A 60 4.55 -21.35 9.77
CA VAL A 60 4.03 -22.07 8.60
C VAL A 60 4.17 -21.18 7.38
N ALA A 61 4.88 -21.65 6.36
CA ALA A 61 4.92 -21.03 5.04
C ALA A 61 4.21 -21.94 4.05
N GLY A 62 3.20 -21.43 3.34
CA GLY A 62 2.42 -22.26 2.45
C GLY A 62 1.41 -21.46 1.64
N THR A 63 0.49 -22.16 1.00
CA THR A 63 -0.55 -21.53 0.18
C THR A 63 -1.94 -22.01 0.56
N LEU A 64 -2.94 -21.15 0.37
CA LEU A 64 -4.35 -21.53 0.30
C LEU A 64 -4.89 -21.16 -1.09
N THR A 65 -5.59 -22.09 -1.73
CA THR A 65 -6.27 -21.82 -2.99
C THR A 65 -7.66 -21.25 -2.70
N VAL A 66 -8.02 -20.17 -3.39
CA VAL A 66 -9.37 -19.60 -3.43
C VAL A 66 -9.87 -19.51 -4.86
N ALA A 67 -11.18 -19.62 -5.06
CA ALA A 67 -11.81 -19.35 -6.36
C ALA A 67 -12.21 -17.88 -6.51
N ALA A 68 -12.61 -17.50 -7.73
CA ALA A 68 -13.12 -16.15 -8.03
C ALA A 68 -14.51 -15.86 -7.43
N ASP A 69 -15.29 -16.90 -7.14
CA ASP A 69 -16.62 -16.82 -6.54
C ASP A 69 -16.85 -17.91 -5.49
N ASP A 70 -17.84 -17.72 -4.63
CA ASP A 70 -18.12 -18.64 -3.52
C ASP A 70 -18.64 -20.02 -3.99
N ALA A 71 -19.33 -20.09 -5.13
CA ALA A 71 -19.89 -21.34 -5.63
C ALA A 71 -18.78 -22.31 -6.03
N HIS A 72 -17.74 -21.80 -6.70
CA HIS A 72 -16.54 -22.58 -7.00
C HIS A 72 -15.65 -22.75 -5.76
N ASP A 73 -15.54 -21.77 -4.86
CA ASP A 73 -14.67 -21.89 -3.67
C ASP A 73 -15.13 -23.00 -2.73
N ALA A 74 -16.45 -23.19 -2.60
CA ALA A 74 -17.06 -24.28 -1.84
C ALA A 74 -16.68 -25.68 -2.37
N GLN A 75 -16.17 -25.77 -3.61
CA GLN A 75 -15.74 -27.01 -4.24
C GLN A 75 -14.23 -27.25 -4.12
N ILE A 76 -13.50 -26.40 -3.39
CA ILE A 76 -12.06 -26.52 -3.18
C ILE A 76 -11.80 -27.03 -1.76
N ALA A 77 -11.09 -28.15 -1.62
CA ALA A 77 -10.63 -28.69 -0.36
C ALA A 77 -9.53 -27.83 0.28
N LEU A 78 -9.26 -28.00 1.59
CA LEU A 78 -8.27 -27.20 2.32
C LEU A 78 -6.82 -27.38 1.83
N ASP A 79 -6.52 -28.49 1.16
CA ASP A 79 -5.23 -28.72 0.49
C ASP A 79 -5.13 -28.01 -0.87
N GLY A 80 -6.21 -27.34 -1.30
CA GLY A 80 -6.30 -26.59 -2.55
C GLY A 80 -6.69 -27.42 -3.76
N SER A 81 -7.00 -28.71 -3.59
CA SER A 81 -7.52 -29.58 -4.64
C SER A 81 -9.03 -29.36 -4.84
N TRP A 82 -9.50 -29.62 -6.06
CA TRP A 82 -10.94 -29.65 -6.32
C TRP A 82 -11.56 -30.93 -5.77
N LEU A 83 -12.74 -30.81 -5.15
CA LEU A 83 -13.48 -31.96 -4.66
C LEU A 83 -13.91 -32.86 -5.84
N PRO A 84 -14.00 -34.19 -5.65
CA PRO A 84 -14.37 -35.14 -6.72
C PRO A 84 -15.69 -34.79 -7.44
N GLU A 85 -16.66 -34.25 -6.71
CA GLU A 85 -17.97 -33.82 -7.17
C GLU A 85 -17.98 -32.49 -7.95
N SER A 86 -16.84 -31.79 -8.04
CA SER A 86 -16.75 -30.52 -8.77
C SER A 86 -16.86 -30.69 -10.29
N HIS A 87 -16.55 -31.89 -10.81
CA HIS A 87 -16.54 -32.22 -12.24
C HIS A 87 -15.71 -31.25 -13.12
N ILE A 88 -14.72 -30.55 -12.53
CA ILE A 88 -13.85 -29.62 -13.26
C ILE A 88 -12.82 -30.40 -14.08
N ASN A 89 -12.74 -30.11 -15.38
CA ASN A 89 -11.71 -30.66 -16.25
C ASN A 89 -10.38 -29.92 -16.05
N LEU A 90 -9.47 -30.52 -15.28
CA LEU A 90 -8.15 -29.96 -15.01
C LEU A 90 -7.11 -30.18 -16.12
N GLU A 91 -7.41 -31.01 -17.13
CA GLU A 91 -6.52 -31.20 -18.29
C GLU A 91 -6.48 -29.95 -19.18
N LYS A 92 -7.52 -29.12 -19.09
CA LYS A 92 -7.63 -27.84 -19.80
C LYS A 92 -7.62 -26.68 -18.83
N GLN A 93 -6.47 -26.43 -18.23
CA GLN A 93 -6.31 -25.40 -17.19
C GLN A 93 -6.75 -23.99 -17.63
N GLU A 94 -6.64 -23.66 -18.93
CA GLU A 94 -7.10 -22.38 -19.49
C GLU A 94 -8.63 -22.26 -19.59
N GLU A 95 -9.36 -23.38 -19.56
CA GLU A 95 -10.84 -23.42 -19.52
C GLU A 95 -11.38 -23.57 -18.09
N ALA A 96 -10.53 -23.93 -17.12
CA ALA A 96 -10.91 -24.12 -15.73
C ALA A 96 -11.30 -22.78 -15.05
N PRO A 97 -12.16 -22.81 -14.00
CA PRO A 97 -12.51 -21.62 -13.23
C PRO A 97 -11.28 -20.88 -12.69
N ALA A 98 -11.37 -19.56 -12.66
CA ALA A 98 -10.33 -18.71 -12.11
C ALA A 98 -10.06 -19.05 -10.63
N THR A 99 -8.80 -19.33 -10.30
CA THR A 99 -8.33 -19.56 -8.94
C THR A 99 -7.06 -18.77 -8.64
N ALA A 100 -6.91 -18.38 -7.39
CA ALA A 100 -5.70 -17.80 -6.85
C ALA A 100 -5.13 -18.73 -5.79
N ARG A 101 -3.89 -19.17 -5.99
CA ARG A 101 -3.08 -19.81 -4.95
C ARG A 101 -2.38 -18.70 -4.19
N ILE A 102 -2.86 -18.39 -2.99
CA ILE A 102 -2.40 -17.27 -2.17
C ILE A 102 -1.36 -17.77 -1.17
N PHE A 103 -0.13 -17.26 -1.27
CA PHE A 103 0.94 -17.53 -0.33
C PHE A 103 0.75 -16.75 0.96
N TYR A 104 1.09 -17.40 2.07
CA TYR A 104 1.16 -16.76 3.38
C TYR A 104 2.31 -17.32 4.20
N THR A 105 2.74 -16.50 5.15
CA THR A 105 3.52 -16.98 6.30
C THR A 105 2.76 -16.66 7.59
N ALA A 106 2.54 -17.68 8.42
CA ALA A 106 1.88 -17.55 9.71
C ALA A 106 2.82 -17.92 10.84
N TYR A 107 2.78 -17.15 11.93
CA TYR A 107 3.57 -17.39 13.14
C TYR A 107 2.64 -17.54 14.34
N PHE A 108 2.66 -18.72 14.94
CA PHE A 108 1.81 -19.10 16.07
C PHE A 108 2.63 -19.22 17.35
N LYS A 109 2.30 -18.44 18.38
CA LYS A 109 2.92 -18.59 19.70
C LYS A 109 2.63 -20.00 20.26
N LYS A 110 3.66 -20.69 20.75
CA LYS A 110 3.49 -22.00 21.38
C LYS A 110 2.81 -21.88 22.74
N GLY A 111 1.94 -22.84 23.05
CA GLY A 111 1.27 -22.95 24.36
C GLY A 111 0.17 -21.94 24.63
N ALA A 112 -0.20 -21.09 23.66
CA ALA A 112 -1.34 -20.19 23.78
C ALA A 112 -2.65 -20.90 23.38
N LYS A 113 -3.74 -20.64 24.11
CA LYS A 113 -5.08 -21.07 23.69
C LYS A 113 -5.61 -20.15 22.60
N ALA A 114 -6.27 -20.73 21.60
CA ALA A 114 -6.72 -19.99 20.43
C ALA A 114 -7.72 -18.87 20.79
N GLU A 115 -8.63 -19.10 21.73
CA GLU A 115 -9.69 -18.16 22.13
C GLU A 115 -9.13 -16.96 22.90
N GLU A 116 -7.97 -17.12 23.54
CA GLU A 116 -7.30 -16.08 24.33
C GLU A 116 -6.17 -15.40 23.52
N ARG A 117 -5.91 -15.86 22.28
CA ARG A 117 -4.81 -15.41 21.44
C ARG A 117 -5.33 -14.69 20.19
N PRO A 118 -5.13 -13.36 20.09
CA PRO A 118 -5.40 -12.62 18.87
C PRO A 118 -4.70 -13.20 17.65
N VAL A 119 -5.32 -13.03 16.48
CA VAL A 119 -4.69 -13.22 15.17
C VAL A 119 -4.79 -11.91 14.38
N THR A 120 -3.66 -11.45 13.87
CA THR A 120 -3.55 -10.25 13.04
C THR A 120 -3.16 -10.67 11.62
N PHE A 121 -4.01 -10.31 10.64
CA PHE A 121 -3.74 -10.52 9.22
C PHE A 121 -3.11 -9.28 8.64
N LEU A 122 -1.89 -9.41 8.11
CA LEU A 122 -1.08 -8.31 7.59
C LEU A 122 -0.92 -8.42 6.08
N TYR A 123 -1.04 -7.29 5.40
CA TYR A 123 -0.80 -7.20 3.96
C TYR A 123 -0.39 -5.79 3.53
N ASN A 124 0.53 -5.74 2.57
CA ASN A 124 0.93 -4.49 1.92
C ASN A 124 -0.05 -4.10 0.81
N GLY A 125 0.13 -2.87 0.31
CA GLY A 125 -0.67 -2.28 -0.75
C GLY A 125 -0.05 -2.40 -2.14
N GLY A 126 0.32 -1.25 -2.70
CA GLY A 126 0.61 -1.07 -4.13
C GLY A 126 -0.48 -0.22 -4.79
N PRO A 127 -1.59 -0.81 -5.32
CA PRO A 127 -1.94 -2.24 -5.35
C PRO A 127 -0.97 -3.05 -6.21
N GLY A 128 -0.76 -4.32 -5.91
CA GLY A 128 0.17 -5.19 -6.67
C GLY A 128 1.39 -5.67 -5.88
N SER A 129 1.64 -5.15 -4.67
CA SER A 129 2.84 -5.50 -3.90
C SER A 129 2.66 -6.78 -3.09
N SER A 130 3.74 -7.56 -2.97
CA SER A 130 3.85 -8.59 -1.93
C SER A 130 3.94 -7.97 -0.53
N THR A 131 3.75 -8.79 0.49
CA THR A 131 3.78 -8.42 1.90
C THR A 131 5.18 -8.50 2.50
N MET A 132 6.22 -8.59 1.66
CA MET A 132 7.61 -8.65 2.12
C MET A 132 8.03 -7.46 2.98
N TRP A 133 7.45 -6.28 2.76
CA TRP A 133 7.81 -5.06 3.50
C TRP A 133 7.40 -5.16 4.96
N LEU A 134 6.14 -5.52 5.25
CA LEU A 134 5.70 -5.76 6.61
C LEU A 134 6.37 -7.00 7.21
N HIS A 135 6.58 -8.05 6.42
CA HIS A 135 7.16 -9.30 6.91
C HIS A 135 8.61 -9.13 7.36
N MET A 136 9.42 -8.41 6.58
CA MET A 136 10.85 -8.21 6.83
C MET A 136 11.18 -6.82 7.36
N GLY A 137 10.19 -5.98 7.64
CA GLY A 137 10.39 -4.61 8.12
C GLY A 137 9.65 -4.30 9.43
N SER A 138 8.40 -4.75 9.57
CA SER A 138 7.55 -4.36 10.71
C SER A 138 7.51 -5.41 11.81
N PHE A 139 6.56 -6.36 11.75
CA PHE A 139 6.15 -7.18 12.89
C PHE A 139 6.59 -8.65 12.81
N GLY A 140 7.28 -9.05 11.74
CA GLY A 140 7.83 -10.40 11.62
C GLY A 140 8.91 -10.69 12.68
N PRO A 141 9.30 -11.96 12.90
CA PRO A 141 10.31 -12.31 13.92
C PRO A 141 11.74 -11.91 13.50
N LYS A 142 11.94 -11.61 12.21
CA LYS A 142 13.20 -11.10 11.64
C LYS A 142 12.91 -9.80 10.92
N ARG A 143 13.90 -8.90 10.89
CA ARG A 143 13.83 -7.63 10.15
C ARG A 143 15.13 -7.31 9.44
N VAL A 144 15.02 -6.56 8.35
CA VAL A 144 16.14 -5.88 7.71
C VAL A 144 16.62 -4.73 8.59
N ILE A 145 17.93 -4.46 8.55
CA ILE A 145 18.51 -3.22 9.08
C ILE A 145 18.72 -2.27 7.90
N THR A 146 18.06 -1.12 7.94
CA THR A 146 18.18 -0.02 6.97
C THR A 146 18.91 1.16 7.58
N ASN A 147 19.72 1.89 6.81
CA ASN A 147 20.41 3.09 7.27
C ASN A 147 19.56 4.36 7.16
N ASP A 148 18.44 4.41 7.89
CA ASP A 148 17.50 5.55 7.93
C ASP A 148 17.30 6.18 6.53
N THR A 149 17.47 7.50 6.37
CA THR A 149 17.17 8.24 5.13
C THR A 149 18.26 8.15 4.04
N HIS A 150 19.14 7.14 4.09
CA HIS A 150 20.23 6.97 3.14
C HIS A 150 20.10 5.69 2.31
N HIS A 151 20.72 5.71 1.13
CA HIS A 151 20.85 4.52 0.30
C HIS A 151 21.81 3.53 0.93
N ASP A 152 21.37 2.29 1.15
CA ASP A 152 22.24 1.24 1.68
C ASP A 152 23.32 0.84 0.67
N PRO A 153 24.53 0.45 1.11
CA PRO A 153 25.49 -0.17 0.22
C PRO A 153 24.92 -1.45 -0.40
N ALA A 154 25.52 -1.91 -1.51
CA ALA A 154 25.21 -3.22 -2.06
C ALA A 154 25.48 -4.34 -1.03
N ALA A 155 24.93 -5.52 -1.29
CA ALA A 155 25.05 -6.70 -0.43
C ALA A 155 26.48 -6.93 0.10
N PRO A 156 26.65 -7.46 1.34
CA PRO A 156 25.63 -8.16 2.14
C PRO A 156 24.72 -7.24 2.97
N TYR A 157 23.40 -7.47 2.85
CA TYR A 157 22.39 -6.82 3.70
C TYR A 157 22.23 -7.58 5.02
N LYS A 158 22.03 -6.86 6.12
CA LYS A 158 21.89 -7.46 7.45
C LYS A 158 20.42 -7.74 7.78
N VAL A 159 20.14 -8.96 8.22
CA VAL A 159 18.87 -9.37 8.82
C VAL A 159 19.11 -9.73 10.27
N THR A 160 18.29 -9.20 11.17
CA THR A 160 18.43 -9.41 12.62
C THR A 160 17.14 -9.95 13.24
N GLU A 161 17.23 -10.47 14.47
CA GLU A 161 16.06 -10.72 15.30
C GLU A 161 15.28 -9.42 15.53
N ASN A 162 13.96 -9.49 15.44
CA ASN A 162 13.11 -8.32 15.58
C ASN A 162 12.59 -8.19 17.01
N ALA A 163 13.22 -7.30 17.79
CA ALA A 163 12.77 -6.97 19.15
C ALA A 163 11.39 -6.29 19.19
N TYR A 164 10.88 -5.86 18.04
CA TYR A 164 9.59 -5.19 17.85
C TYR A 164 8.58 -6.09 17.11
N SER A 165 8.78 -7.41 17.14
CA SER A 165 7.79 -8.35 16.59
C SER A 165 6.51 -8.32 17.42
N LEU A 166 5.35 -8.31 16.75
CA LEU A 166 4.03 -8.31 17.39
C LEU A 166 3.66 -9.68 18.01
N LEU A 167 4.57 -10.65 17.94
CA LEU A 167 4.39 -11.99 18.51
C LEU A 167 4.32 -12.00 20.04
N ASP A 168 4.66 -10.91 20.73
CA ASP A 168 4.38 -10.79 22.16
C ASP A 168 2.85 -10.77 22.42
N VAL A 169 2.05 -10.15 21.55
CA VAL A 169 0.59 -9.93 21.75
C VAL A 169 -0.34 -10.66 20.79
N SER A 170 0.09 -10.96 19.56
CA SER A 170 -0.78 -11.55 18.52
C SER A 170 -0.05 -12.61 17.69
N ASP A 171 -0.77 -13.62 17.23
CA ASP A 171 -0.25 -14.45 16.13
C ASP A 171 -0.37 -13.64 14.83
N VAL A 172 0.69 -13.65 14.02
CA VAL A 172 0.77 -12.80 12.83
C VAL A 172 0.74 -13.62 11.55
N VAL A 173 -0.05 -13.18 10.58
CA VAL A 173 -0.24 -13.85 9.29
C VAL A 173 0.01 -12.85 8.17
N PHE A 174 1.14 -12.99 7.48
CA PHE A 174 1.50 -12.19 6.32
C PHE A 174 0.92 -12.84 5.06
N ILE A 175 0.07 -12.13 4.33
CA ILE A 175 -0.64 -12.65 3.16
C ILE A 175 -0.16 -11.92 1.91
N ASP A 176 0.42 -12.64 0.95
CA ASP A 176 0.79 -12.06 -0.35
C ASP A 176 -0.44 -12.00 -1.25
N MET A 177 -0.76 -10.83 -1.81
CA MET A 177 -1.93 -10.71 -2.69
C MET A 177 -1.85 -11.62 -3.93
N PRO A 178 -3.00 -11.96 -4.56
CA PRO A 178 -3.01 -12.79 -5.76
C PRO A 178 -2.09 -12.26 -6.88
N GLY A 179 -1.07 -13.04 -7.25
CA GLY A 179 -0.08 -12.69 -8.28
C GLY A 179 1.24 -12.11 -7.78
N ALA A 180 1.35 -11.73 -6.51
CA ALA A 180 2.59 -11.25 -5.89
C ALA A 180 3.25 -12.31 -4.98
N GLY A 181 4.52 -12.11 -4.66
CA GLY A 181 5.36 -13.01 -3.88
C GLY A 181 5.41 -14.42 -4.46
N PHE A 182 4.98 -15.42 -3.69
CA PHE A 182 4.76 -16.78 -4.19
C PHE A 182 3.31 -17.07 -4.59
N SER A 183 2.40 -16.10 -4.46
CA SER A 183 1.02 -16.23 -4.92
C SER A 183 0.93 -16.29 -6.44
N ARG A 184 0.02 -17.10 -6.98
CA ARG A 184 -0.14 -17.32 -8.43
C ARG A 184 -1.61 -17.40 -8.82
N LEU A 185 -1.89 -16.89 -10.02
CA LEU A 185 -3.20 -16.94 -10.64
C LEU A 185 -3.27 -18.08 -11.67
N PHE A 186 -4.42 -18.75 -11.74
CA PHE A 186 -4.70 -19.83 -12.69
C PHE A 186 -6.14 -19.75 -13.20
N GLY A 187 -6.43 -20.46 -14.29
CA GLY A 187 -7.77 -20.52 -14.88
C GLY A 187 -8.03 -19.43 -15.90
N LYS A 188 -9.24 -19.47 -16.46
CA LYS A 188 -9.74 -18.52 -17.44
C LYS A 188 -9.97 -17.14 -16.82
N ASP A 189 -9.62 -16.05 -17.53
CA ASP A 189 -9.87 -14.66 -17.13
C ASP A 189 -9.32 -14.28 -15.73
N LYS A 190 -8.33 -15.03 -15.25
CA LYS A 190 -7.81 -14.99 -13.89
C LYS A 190 -7.36 -13.59 -13.44
N GLU A 191 -6.70 -12.82 -14.30
CA GLU A 191 -6.27 -11.46 -14.00
C GLU A 191 -7.49 -10.59 -13.63
N LYS A 192 -8.50 -10.57 -14.49
CA LYS A 192 -9.76 -9.83 -14.28
C LYS A 192 -10.55 -10.32 -13.07
N SER A 193 -10.43 -11.61 -12.72
CA SER A 193 -11.10 -12.21 -11.57
C SER A 193 -10.47 -11.87 -10.22
N PHE A 194 -9.22 -11.40 -10.18
CA PHE A 194 -8.49 -11.17 -8.93
C PHE A 194 -7.84 -9.78 -8.81
N TRP A 195 -7.65 -9.05 -9.91
CA TRP A 195 -7.03 -7.71 -9.90
C TRP A 195 -8.08 -6.61 -10.02
N GLY A 196 -8.54 -6.14 -8.87
CA GLY A 196 -9.50 -5.06 -8.73
C GLY A 196 -9.94 -4.92 -7.28
N ILE A 197 -10.52 -3.78 -6.92
CA ILE A 197 -10.87 -3.50 -5.51
C ILE A 197 -11.77 -4.59 -4.90
N ASP A 198 -12.87 -4.92 -5.59
CA ASP A 198 -13.83 -5.91 -5.09
C ASP A 198 -13.28 -7.33 -5.22
N GLN A 199 -12.63 -7.63 -6.33
CA GLN A 199 -12.05 -8.94 -6.64
C GLN A 199 -10.99 -9.35 -5.61
N ASP A 200 -10.11 -8.41 -5.27
CA ASP A 200 -9.05 -8.59 -4.28
C ASP A 200 -9.63 -8.75 -2.87
N ALA A 201 -10.56 -7.89 -2.47
CA ALA A 201 -11.21 -8.02 -1.16
C ALA A 201 -11.97 -9.36 -1.02
N HIS A 202 -12.65 -9.83 -2.07
CA HIS A 202 -13.28 -11.15 -2.10
C HIS A 202 -12.28 -12.30 -1.97
N ALA A 203 -11.12 -12.20 -2.61
CA ALA A 203 -10.06 -13.20 -2.50
C ALA A 203 -9.52 -13.27 -1.05
N PHE A 204 -9.34 -12.13 -0.40
CA PHE A 204 -8.91 -12.05 1.00
C PHE A 204 -9.98 -12.51 1.99
N ASP A 205 -11.27 -12.21 1.76
CA ASP A 205 -12.38 -12.72 2.57
C ASP A 205 -12.39 -14.25 2.58
N ARG A 206 -12.34 -14.87 1.38
CA ARG A 206 -12.29 -16.32 1.23
C ARG A 206 -11.01 -16.90 1.86
N PHE A 207 -9.87 -16.27 1.62
CA PHE A 207 -8.60 -16.69 2.24
C PHE A 207 -8.71 -16.72 3.76
N ILE A 208 -9.20 -15.64 4.38
CA ILE A 208 -9.31 -15.54 5.84
C ILE A 208 -10.28 -16.58 6.39
N ARG A 209 -11.48 -16.74 5.81
CA ARG A 209 -12.42 -17.78 6.25
C ARG A 209 -11.82 -19.18 6.19
N ARG A 210 -11.10 -19.51 5.10
CA ARG A 210 -10.40 -20.79 4.95
C ARG A 210 -9.26 -20.93 5.95
N PHE A 211 -8.50 -19.87 6.20
CA PHE A 211 -7.45 -19.85 7.22
C PHE A 211 -8.01 -20.12 8.62
N LEU A 212 -9.09 -19.43 8.98
CA LEU A 212 -9.76 -19.62 10.28
C LEU A 212 -10.24 -21.07 10.46
N THR A 213 -10.78 -21.69 9.41
CA THR A 213 -11.18 -23.11 9.43
C THR A 213 -9.98 -24.03 9.57
N LYS A 214 -8.95 -23.86 8.73
CA LYS A 214 -7.76 -24.71 8.71
C LYS A 214 -7.02 -24.75 10.05
N TYR A 215 -6.96 -23.60 10.73
CA TYR A 215 -6.21 -23.45 11.98
C TYR A 215 -7.10 -23.36 13.22
N SER A 216 -8.41 -23.61 13.08
CA SER A 216 -9.39 -23.54 14.18
C SER A 216 -9.35 -22.23 14.95
N ARG A 217 -9.25 -21.09 14.24
CA ARG A 217 -9.11 -19.74 14.80
C ARG A 217 -10.42 -18.93 14.79
N TRP A 218 -11.55 -19.56 14.51
CA TRP A 218 -12.86 -18.89 14.44
C TRP A 218 -13.22 -18.11 15.72
N ASN A 219 -12.84 -18.63 16.90
CA ASN A 219 -13.10 -17.98 18.19
C ASN A 219 -11.98 -17.05 18.68
N SER A 220 -10.90 -16.86 17.93
CA SER A 220 -9.86 -15.89 18.30
C SER A 220 -10.34 -14.44 18.11
N PRO A 221 -9.82 -13.48 18.90
CA PRO A 221 -9.88 -12.07 18.54
C PRO A 221 -9.18 -11.83 17.19
N LYS A 222 -9.75 -10.99 16.33
CA LYS A 222 -9.28 -10.83 14.94
C LYS A 222 -8.99 -9.38 14.60
N TYR A 223 -7.86 -9.18 13.94
CA TYR A 223 -7.41 -7.88 13.48
C TYR A 223 -6.98 -7.92 12.02
N LEU A 224 -7.27 -6.84 11.32
CA LEU A 224 -6.69 -6.55 10.02
C LEU A 224 -5.60 -5.48 10.19
N PHE A 225 -4.47 -5.66 9.51
CA PHE A 225 -3.42 -4.66 9.39
C PHE A 225 -3.11 -4.44 7.91
N GLY A 226 -3.49 -3.28 7.39
CA GLY A 226 -3.19 -2.88 6.02
C GLY A 226 -2.20 -1.73 5.98
N GLU A 227 -1.24 -1.78 5.08
CA GLU A 227 -0.36 -0.65 4.75
C GLU A 227 -0.67 -0.12 3.35
N SER A 228 -0.68 1.20 3.16
CA SER A 228 -0.85 1.83 1.83
C SER A 228 -2.21 1.49 1.21
N TYR A 229 -2.26 1.09 -0.07
CA TYR A 229 -3.47 0.48 -0.65
C TYR A 229 -4.06 -0.68 0.19
N GLY A 230 -3.26 -1.36 1.03
CA GLY A 230 -3.75 -2.31 2.01
C GLY A 230 -4.78 -1.70 2.98
N THR A 231 -4.77 -0.39 3.23
CA THR A 231 -5.83 0.28 4.00
C THR A 231 -7.14 0.33 3.24
N THR A 232 -7.09 0.61 1.93
CA THR A 232 -8.24 0.52 1.02
C THR A 232 -8.83 -0.89 1.07
N ARG A 233 -7.97 -1.92 0.93
CA ARG A 233 -8.37 -3.33 1.08
C ARG A 233 -9.03 -3.58 2.43
N SER A 234 -8.44 -3.10 3.52
CA SER A 234 -8.94 -3.35 4.88
C SER A 234 -10.34 -2.78 5.10
N ALA A 235 -10.64 -1.60 4.56
CA ALA A 235 -11.97 -0.99 4.66
C ALA A 235 -13.04 -1.83 3.95
N VAL A 236 -12.76 -2.29 2.73
CA VAL A 236 -13.68 -3.14 1.97
C VAL A 236 -13.82 -4.51 2.61
N LEU A 237 -12.68 -5.12 2.94
CA LEU A 237 -12.59 -6.45 3.54
C LEU A 237 -13.27 -6.52 4.90
N SER A 238 -13.17 -5.50 5.76
CA SER A 238 -13.84 -5.51 7.06
C SER A 238 -15.37 -5.57 6.92
N ASN A 239 -15.92 -4.85 5.94
CA ASN A 239 -17.34 -4.88 5.63
C ASN A 239 -17.75 -6.24 5.04
N MET A 240 -16.96 -6.79 4.13
CA MET A 240 -17.21 -8.12 3.55
C MET A 240 -17.18 -9.23 4.61
N LEU A 241 -16.13 -9.28 5.45
CA LEU A 241 -15.99 -10.26 6.52
C LEU A 241 -17.17 -10.22 7.49
N GLN A 242 -17.63 -9.03 7.89
CA GLN A 242 -18.80 -8.89 8.75
C GLN A 242 -20.06 -9.50 8.10
N ASN A 243 -20.30 -9.24 6.82
CA ASN A 243 -21.41 -9.84 6.08
C ASN A 243 -21.26 -11.37 5.92
N SER A 244 -20.02 -11.87 5.92
CA SER A 244 -19.69 -13.30 5.92
C SER A 244 -19.73 -13.94 7.32
N GLY A 245 -20.15 -13.21 8.36
CA GLY A 245 -20.24 -13.72 9.73
C GLY A 245 -18.92 -13.73 10.50
N VAL A 246 -17.92 -12.98 10.05
CA VAL A 246 -16.63 -12.81 10.73
C VAL A 246 -16.53 -11.39 11.27
N ASP A 247 -16.85 -11.22 12.55
CA ASP A 247 -16.63 -9.96 13.25
C ASP A 247 -15.14 -9.74 13.58
N LEU A 248 -14.73 -8.47 13.50
CA LEU A 248 -13.39 -8.00 13.83
C LEU A 248 -13.38 -7.24 15.16
N ASN A 249 -12.30 -7.40 15.92
CA ASN A 249 -12.04 -6.59 17.12
C ASN A 249 -11.47 -5.22 16.74
N GLY A 250 -10.61 -5.18 15.72
CA GLY A 250 -10.12 -3.92 15.21
C GLY A 250 -9.49 -3.97 13.83
N VAL A 251 -9.38 -2.79 13.22
CA VAL A 251 -8.72 -2.56 11.94
C VAL A 251 -7.59 -1.56 12.15
N ILE A 252 -6.40 -1.91 11.70
CA ILE A 252 -5.19 -1.10 11.82
C ILE A 252 -4.78 -0.66 10.43
N LEU A 253 -4.65 0.65 10.23
CA LEU A 253 -4.40 1.29 8.96
C LEU A 253 -3.08 2.07 9.05
N LEU A 254 -2.04 1.59 8.37
CA LEU A 254 -0.76 2.29 8.27
C LEU A 254 -0.66 3.02 6.93
N SER A 255 -0.41 4.32 6.98
CA SER A 255 -0.17 5.17 5.79
C SER A 255 -1.35 5.07 4.82
N GLN A 256 -2.50 5.53 5.33
CA GLN A 256 -3.82 5.21 4.82
C GLN A 256 -4.24 6.03 3.61
N ILE A 257 -4.94 5.39 2.67
CA ILE A 257 -5.78 6.03 1.65
C ILE A 257 -7.12 5.29 1.49
N LEU A 258 -8.24 5.98 1.63
CA LEU A 258 -9.59 5.45 1.38
C LEU A 258 -10.32 6.23 0.28
N ASN A 259 -9.96 7.49 0.02
CA ASN A 259 -10.51 8.31 -1.05
C ASN A 259 -9.41 8.75 -2.03
N PHE A 260 -9.40 8.19 -3.23
CA PHE A 260 -8.36 8.48 -4.23
C PHE A 260 -8.52 9.87 -4.87
N ALA A 261 -9.66 10.54 -4.67
CA ALA A 261 -9.81 11.95 -5.06
C ALA A 261 -8.94 12.89 -4.22
N ASP A 262 -8.52 12.44 -3.02
CA ASP A 262 -7.72 13.23 -2.07
C ASP A 262 -6.21 12.98 -2.24
N SER A 263 -5.81 12.15 -3.21
CA SER A 263 -4.41 11.80 -3.45
C SER A 263 -3.59 12.96 -4.04
N ALA A 264 -2.40 13.19 -3.49
CA ALA A 264 -1.44 14.16 -4.01
C ALA A 264 -1.02 13.88 -5.46
N ASP A 265 -0.89 12.61 -5.84
CA ASP A 265 -0.48 12.17 -7.18
C ASP A 265 -1.60 12.40 -8.21
N GLY A 266 -2.84 12.14 -7.81
CA GLY A 266 -4.03 12.25 -8.66
C GLY A 266 -4.64 13.65 -8.73
N SER A 267 -4.09 14.63 -8.01
CA SER A 267 -4.66 15.97 -7.83
C SER A 267 -4.96 16.73 -9.13
N ARG A 268 -4.25 16.41 -10.23
CA ARG A 268 -4.47 17.03 -11.56
C ARG A 268 -5.60 16.41 -12.37
N SER A 269 -6.08 15.22 -12.00
CA SER A 269 -6.99 14.42 -12.82
C SER A 269 -8.45 14.92 -12.83
N GLY A 270 -8.79 15.90 -11.98
CA GLY A 270 -10.14 16.48 -11.90
C GLY A 270 -10.10 17.99 -11.71
N PRO A 271 -10.07 18.81 -12.80
CA PRO A 271 -10.15 20.26 -12.69
C PRO A 271 -11.37 20.71 -11.88
N GLY A 272 -11.15 21.66 -10.96
CA GLY A 272 -12.19 22.14 -10.03
C GLY A 272 -12.35 21.30 -8.74
N SER A 273 -11.59 20.21 -8.58
CA SER A 273 -11.48 19.48 -7.32
C SER A 273 -10.19 19.87 -6.60
N ASP A 274 -10.33 20.68 -5.55
CA ASP A 274 -9.18 21.32 -4.90
C ASP A 274 -8.71 20.64 -3.60
N MET A 275 -9.48 19.66 -3.11
CA MET A 275 -9.23 19.07 -1.80
C MET A 275 -7.88 18.33 -1.71
N ALA A 276 -7.45 17.67 -2.79
CA ALA A 276 -6.14 17.02 -2.81
C ALA A 276 -4.97 17.99 -2.57
N TYR A 277 -5.05 19.22 -3.09
CA TYR A 277 -4.01 20.24 -2.87
C TYR A 277 -4.02 20.73 -1.42
N VAL A 278 -5.22 20.97 -0.88
CA VAL A 278 -5.42 21.37 0.52
C VAL A 278 -4.85 20.32 1.47
N LEU A 279 -5.18 19.05 1.26
CA LEU A 279 -4.76 17.95 2.13
C LEU A 279 -3.28 17.61 1.98
N SER A 280 -2.64 17.96 0.86
CA SER A 280 -1.21 17.73 0.62
C SER A 280 -0.32 18.76 1.31
N LEU A 281 -0.83 19.97 1.55
CA LEU A 281 -0.03 21.10 2.02
C LEU A 281 0.74 20.79 3.32
N PRO A 282 0.16 20.13 4.35
CA PRO A 282 0.89 19.86 5.59
C PRO A 282 2.06 18.88 5.42
N SER A 283 1.93 17.80 4.64
CA SER A 283 3.06 16.89 4.36
C SER A 283 4.17 17.59 3.54
N MET A 284 3.80 18.48 2.61
CA MET A 284 4.78 19.31 1.88
C MET A 284 5.52 20.26 2.83
N ALA A 285 4.81 20.86 3.79
CA ALA A 285 5.41 21.72 4.80
C ALA A 285 6.35 20.95 5.74
N ALA A 286 5.96 19.75 6.18
CA ALA A 286 6.83 18.85 6.93
C ALA A 286 8.13 18.57 6.16
N THR A 287 8.01 18.25 4.87
CA THR A 287 9.15 18.00 4.00
C THR A 287 10.08 19.22 3.90
N ALA A 288 9.53 20.41 3.64
CA ALA A 288 10.31 21.64 3.55
C ALA A 288 10.98 22.02 4.88
N PHE A 289 10.31 21.75 6.00
CA PHE A 289 10.88 21.89 7.35
C PHE A 289 12.10 20.98 7.54
N TYR A 290 12.00 19.70 7.16
CA TYR A 290 13.08 18.72 7.31
C TYR A 290 14.32 19.09 6.49
N HIS A 291 14.14 19.53 5.25
CA HIS A 291 15.25 19.90 4.35
C HIS A 291 15.76 21.33 4.54
N HIS A 292 15.28 22.05 5.56
CA HIS A 292 15.63 23.45 5.83
C HIS A 292 15.45 24.37 4.61
N LYS A 293 14.36 24.15 3.85
CA LYS A 293 14.03 24.93 2.64
C LYS A 293 13.00 26.04 2.89
N LEU A 294 12.60 26.24 4.15
CA LEU A 294 11.69 27.32 4.54
C LEU A 294 12.45 28.66 4.63
N PRO A 295 11.86 29.78 4.19
CA PRO A 295 12.49 31.11 4.32
C PRO A 295 12.74 31.51 5.79
N SER A 296 11.88 31.05 6.69
CA SER A 296 12.01 31.19 8.14
C SER A 296 11.76 29.84 8.77
N GLN A 297 12.79 29.27 9.39
CA GLN A 297 12.68 27.94 10.02
C GLN A 297 11.86 28.01 11.32
N PRO A 298 10.77 27.25 11.44
CA PRO A 298 10.03 27.08 12.70
C PRO A 298 10.86 26.35 13.77
N ALA A 299 10.54 26.53 15.04
CA ALA A 299 11.27 25.92 16.15
C ALA A 299 10.96 24.42 16.35
N ALA A 300 9.76 23.98 15.99
CA ALA A 300 9.30 22.60 16.16
C ALA A 300 8.30 22.24 15.04
N LEU A 301 8.24 20.95 14.69
CA LEU A 301 7.45 20.46 13.56
C LEU A 301 5.94 20.51 13.85
N GLU A 302 5.47 19.93 14.94
CA GLU A 302 4.02 19.75 15.17
C GLU A 302 3.25 21.06 15.37
N PRO A 303 3.76 22.05 16.14
CA PRO A 303 3.10 23.37 16.20
C PRO A 303 3.04 24.06 14.85
N PHE A 304 4.08 23.91 14.02
CA PHE A 304 4.12 24.43 12.66
C PHE A 304 3.10 23.74 11.76
N LEU A 305 3.00 22.41 11.83
CA LEU A 305 2.00 21.66 11.07
C LEU A 305 0.57 22.04 11.46
N SER A 306 0.29 22.26 12.75
CA SER A 306 -1.03 22.74 13.20
C SER A 306 -1.40 24.10 12.58
N GLU A 307 -0.44 25.02 12.45
CA GLU A 307 -0.63 26.30 11.77
C GLU A 307 -0.91 26.10 10.27
N VAL A 308 -0.15 25.23 9.60
CA VAL A 308 -0.29 24.93 8.17
C VAL A 308 -1.62 24.24 7.87
N GLU A 309 -2.05 23.28 8.69
CA GLU A 309 -3.35 22.61 8.59
C GLU A 309 -4.51 23.62 8.70
N HIS A 310 -4.40 24.57 9.63
CA HIS A 310 -5.39 25.63 9.79
C HIS A 310 -5.46 26.52 8.53
N PHE A 311 -4.31 26.96 8.03
CA PHE A 311 -4.25 27.75 6.79
C PHE A 311 -4.79 26.96 5.58
N ALA A 312 -4.43 25.69 5.47
CA ALA A 312 -4.85 24.81 4.38
C ALA A 312 -6.38 24.73 4.29
N THR A 313 -7.04 24.53 5.43
CA THR A 313 -8.49 24.33 5.52
C THR A 313 -9.30 25.63 5.63
N THR A 314 -8.64 26.78 5.73
CA THR A 314 -9.29 28.09 5.77
C THR A 314 -8.91 28.94 4.55
N ASP A 315 -7.88 29.78 4.67
CA ASP A 315 -7.50 30.77 3.68
C ASP A 315 -7.12 30.16 2.33
N TYR A 316 -6.38 29.04 2.33
CA TYR A 316 -5.95 28.38 1.10
C TYR A 316 -7.13 27.74 0.37
N LEU A 317 -7.96 26.96 1.07
CA LEU A 317 -9.18 26.39 0.51
C LEU A 317 -10.10 27.48 -0.05
N LEU A 318 -10.30 28.59 0.68
CA LEU A 318 -11.10 29.72 0.21
C LEU A 318 -10.50 30.36 -1.05
N ALA A 319 -9.18 30.53 -1.10
CA ALA A 319 -8.51 31.08 -2.27
C ALA A 319 -8.70 30.21 -3.51
N LEU A 320 -8.53 28.89 -3.37
CA LEU A 320 -8.75 27.94 -4.47
C LEU A 320 -10.22 27.94 -4.93
N ALA A 321 -11.16 27.98 -3.99
CA ALA A 321 -12.60 27.97 -4.26
C ALA A 321 -13.10 29.24 -5.00
N LYS A 322 -12.41 30.38 -4.85
CA LYS A 322 -12.74 31.61 -5.59
C LYS A 322 -12.43 31.49 -7.09
N GLY A 323 -11.54 30.58 -7.50
CA GLY A 323 -11.17 30.40 -8.90
C GLY A 323 -10.82 31.73 -9.59
N ALA A 324 -11.52 32.05 -10.69
CA ALA A 324 -11.30 33.28 -11.45
C ALA A 324 -11.70 34.57 -10.72
N ASP A 325 -12.48 34.48 -9.64
CA ASP A 325 -12.87 35.64 -8.82
C ASP A 325 -11.77 36.05 -7.82
N LEU A 326 -10.68 35.27 -7.70
CA LEU A 326 -9.52 35.61 -6.87
C LEU A 326 -8.72 36.74 -7.54
N SER A 327 -8.59 37.88 -6.87
CA SER A 327 -7.81 39.01 -7.39
C SER A 327 -6.32 38.67 -7.50
N ASP A 328 -5.60 39.28 -8.44
CA ASP A 328 -4.14 39.07 -8.58
C ASP A 328 -3.36 39.42 -7.30
N THR A 329 -3.83 40.42 -6.55
CA THR A 329 -3.26 40.81 -5.25
C THR A 329 -3.45 39.70 -4.21
N ASP A 330 -4.65 39.16 -4.09
CA ASP A 330 -4.94 38.07 -3.14
C ASP A 330 -4.21 36.79 -3.53
N LYS A 331 -4.18 36.48 -4.84
CA LYS A 331 -3.45 35.33 -5.38
C LYS A 331 -1.97 35.40 -5.04
N ARG A 332 -1.36 36.58 -5.18
CA ARG A 332 0.04 36.81 -4.79
C ARG A 332 0.23 36.66 -3.28
N ALA A 333 -0.67 37.20 -2.45
CA ALA A 333 -0.58 37.05 -1.00
C ALA A 333 -0.64 35.56 -0.56
N VAL A 334 -1.51 34.77 -1.19
CA VAL A 334 -1.59 33.32 -0.95
C VAL A 334 -0.33 32.61 -1.44
N ALA A 335 0.22 32.98 -2.59
CA ALA A 335 1.50 32.43 -3.09
C ALA A 335 2.67 32.74 -2.13
N GLU A 336 2.71 33.94 -1.55
CA GLU A 336 3.71 34.32 -0.54
C GLU A 336 3.55 33.51 0.75
N LYS A 337 2.31 33.24 1.18
CA LYS A 337 2.04 32.35 2.31
C LYS A 337 2.46 30.90 2.03
N LEU A 338 2.12 30.37 0.87
CA LEU A 338 2.57 29.05 0.43
C LEU A 338 4.11 28.97 0.40
N HIS A 339 4.80 29.97 -0.18
CA HIS A 339 6.26 30.06 -0.15
C HIS A 339 6.81 29.97 1.28
N GLY A 340 6.19 30.67 2.24
CA GLY A 340 6.55 30.60 3.65
C GLY A 340 6.38 29.21 4.28
N TYR A 341 5.45 28.39 3.78
CA TYR A 341 5.16 27.06 4.34
C TYR A 341 5.81 25.89 3.59
N ILE A 342 6.11 26.02 2.30
CA ILE A 342 6.64 24.91 1.49
C ILE A 342 7.93 25.25 0.73
N GLY A 343 8.48 26.46 0.92
CA GLY A 343 9.79 26.85 0.38
C GLY A 343 9.87 27.05 -1.14
N LEU A 344 8.82 26.69 -1.89
CA LEU A 344 8.82 26.84 -3.34
C LEU A 344 8.79 28.32 -3.76
N PRO A 345 9.47 28.70 -4.87
CA PRO A 345 9.47 30.07 -5.36
C PRO A 345 8.06 30.61 -5.67
N VAL A 346 7.80 31.87 -5.30
CA VAL A 346 6.49 32.53 -5.51
C VAL A 346 6.09 32.55 -6.99
N ASP A 347 7.05 32.76 -7.90
CA ASP A 347 6.81 32.75 -9.34
C ASP A 347 6.42 31.37 -9.87
N TYR A 348 6.98 30.29 -9.33
CA TYR A 348 6.53 28.93 -9.60
C TYR A 348 5.09 28.73 -9.11
N LEU A 349 4.78 29.13 -7.88
CA LEU A 349 3.45 28.97 -7.29
C LEU A 349 2.37 29.75 -8.06
N LEU A 350 2.70 30.94 -8.56
CA LEU A 350 1.81 31.72 -9.42
C LEU A 350 1.57 31.04 -10.79
N ARG A 351 2.60 30.43 -11.38
CA ARG A 351 2.49 29.66 -12.64
C ARG A 351 1.70 28.37 -12.46
N ALA A 352 1.81 27.75 -11.29
CA ALA A 352 1.05 26.58 -10.90
C ALA A 352 -0.40 26.90 -10.51
N ASP A 353 -0.83 28.16 -10.62
CA ASP A 353 -2.15 28.62 -10.17
C ASP A 353 -2.47 28.20 -8.72
N LEU A 354 -1.46 28.33 -7.86
CA LEU A 354 -1.47 27.92 -6.45
C LEU A 354 -1.65 26.40 -6.21
N ARG A 355 -1.62 25.56 -7.26
CA ARG A 355 -1.90 24.11 -7.19
C ARG A 355 -0.64 23.30 -7.51
N VAL A 356 -0.01 22.77 -6.47
CA VAL A 356 1.20 21.93 -6.59
C VAL A 356 0.84 20.49 -6.27
N ASN A 357 1.08 19.56 -7.20
CA ASN A 357 0.88 18.13 -6.96
C ASN A 357 2.11 17.49 -6.30
N GLY A 358 1.96 16.28 -5.76
CA GLY A 358 3.03 15.57 -5.05
C GLY A 358 4.32 15.44 -5.86
N GLY A 359 4.24 14.89 -7.07
CA GLY A 359 5.41 14.71 -7.95
C GLY A 359 6.09 16.03 -8.36
N GLY A 360 5.32 17.11 -8.55
CA GLY A 360 5.84 18.44 -8.82
C GLY A 360 6.55 19.05 -7.60
N PHE A 361 6.03 18.85 -6.40
CA PHE A 361 6.67 19.30 -5.18
C PHE A 361 7.99 18.55 -4.92
N SER A 362 7.98 17.21 -5.00
CA SER A 362 9.18 16.38 -4.78
C SER A 362 10.32 16.75 -5.73
N LYS A 363 9.96 17.10 -6.97
CA LYS A 363 10.87 17.62 -7.99
C LYS A 363 11.46 18.98 -7.61
N MET A 364 10.61 19.93 -7.26
CA MET A 364 10.99 21.34 -7.22
C MET A 364 11.71 21.75 -5.95
N LEU A 365 11.47 21.08 -4.82
CA LEU A 365 11.98 21.51 -3.52
C LEU A 365 13.51 21.60 -3.46
N GLN A 366 14.21 20.67 -4.12
CA GLN A 366 15.68 20.58 -4.11
C GLN A 366 16.31 20.63 -5.51
N LEU A 367 15.57 21.11 -6.50
CA LEU A 367 16.04 21.16 -7.90
C LEU A 367 17.33 21.98 -8.07
N GLY A 368 17.50 23.05 -7.28
CA GLY A 368 18.72 23.87 -7.29
C GLY A 368 19.99 23.11 -6.91
N ASP A 369 19.85 22.02 -6.13
CA ASP A 369 20.93 21.12 -5.73
C ASP A 369 21.04 19.90 -6.68
N GLY A 370 20.21 19.83 -7.72
CA GLY A 370 20.14 18.70 -8.64
C GLY A 370 19.52 17.44 -8.02
N LEU A 371 18.71 17.59 -6.97
CA LEU A 371 18.11 16.49 -6.21
C LEU A 371 16.58 16.48 -6.33
N THR A 372 16.00 15.30 -6.15
CA THR A 372 14.57 15.07 -5.94
C THR A 372 14.34 14.38 -4.60
N THR A 373 13.20 14.61 -3.96
CA THR A 373 12.82 13.93 -2.71
C THR A 373 12.07 12.62 -2.96
N GLY A 374 12.02 11.76 -1.93
CA GLY A 374 11.13 10.60 -1.87
C GLY A 374 9.65 10.97 -2.03
N ARG A 375 8.88 10.05 -2.62
CA ARG A 375 7.41 10.04 -2.61
C ARG A 375 6.91 9.38 -1.33
N LEU A 376 7.48 8.23 -0.96
CA LEU A 376 7.04 7.47 0.22
C LEU A 376 7.62 8.06 1.51
N ASP A 377 8.86 8.54 1.48
CA ASP A 377 9.45 9.27 2.60
C ASP A 377 10.29 10.39 2.01
N SER A 378 9.75 11.60 2.08
CA SER A 378 10.34 12.76 1.44
C SER A 378 11.63 13.22 2.11
N ARG A 379 12.02 12.64 3.24
CA ARG A 379 13.34 12.85 3.86
C ARG A 379 14.47 12.25 3.03
N TYR A 380 14.20 11.18 2.28
CA TYR A 380 15.15 10.67 1.30
C TYR A 380 15.30 11.66 0.17
N ALA A 381 16.53 11.91 -0.26
CA ALA A 381 16.85 12.72 -1.42
C ALA A 381 17.95 12.04 -2.24
N ALA A 382 17.83 12.11 -3.56
CA ALA A 382 18.79 11.50 -4.47
C ALA A 382 18.87 12.31 -5.78
N PRO A 383 19.90 12.10 -6.61
CA PRO A 383 20.08 12.82 -7.86
C PRO A 383 18.84 12.75 -8.75
N ASP A 384 18.40 13.90 -9.22
CA ASP A 384 17.29 13.98 -10.16
C ASP A 384 17.69 13.37 -11.53
N ILE A 385 16.77 12.66 -12.20
CA ILE A 385 17.05 11.95 -13.46
C ILE A 385 17.02 12.93 -14.64
N ASP A 386 15.89 13.61 -14.85
CA ASP A 386 15.73 14.65 -15.88
C ASP A 386 15.38 16.00 -15.25
N PRO A 387 16.33 16.94 -15.08
CA PRO A 387 16.08 18.26 -14.51
C PRO A 387 15.00 19.08 -15.22
N LEU A 388 14.62 18.72 -16.45
CA LEU A 388 13.58 19.39 -17.23
C LEU A 388 12.20 18.74 -17.11
N SER A 389 12.08 17.58 -16.46
CA SER A 389 10.81 16.93 -16.19
C SER A 389 9.93 17.81 -15.29
N SER A 390 8.61 17.75 -15.48
CA SER A 390 7.66 18.50 -14.65
C SER A 390 7.45 17.88 -13.26
N GLU A 391 7.87 16.62 -13.07
CA GLU A 391 7.66 15.83 -11.86
C GLU A 391 8.84 14.88 -11.62
N ALA A 392 8.99 14.42 -10.38
CA ALA A 392 9.97 13.40 -10.02
C ALA A 392 9.68 12.09 -10.76
N GLU A 393 10.70 11.50 -11.38
CA GLU A 393 10.54 10.29 -12.21
C GLU A 393 10.67 8.97 -11.41
N TYR A 394 11.17 9.05 -10.18
CA TYR A 394 11.36 7.89 -9.33
C TYR A 394 11.25 8.26 -7.84
N ASP A 395 11.13 7.25 -6.98
CA ASP A 395 11.10 7.40 -5.52
C ASP A 395 12.46 7.03 -4.90
N PRO A 396 13.24 8.02 -4.42
CA PRO A 396 14.49 7.79 -3.68
C PRO A 396 14.40 6.77 -2.54
N GLN A 397 13.31 6.76 -1.75
CA GLN A 397 13.15 5.77 -0.67
C GLN A 397 13.08 4.36 -1.25
N GLY A 398 12.17 4.12 -2.20
CA GLY A 398 12.00 2.81 -2.84
C GLY A 398 13.31 2.26 -3.40
N GLN A 399 14.10 3.09 -4.10
CA GLN A 399 15.40 2.67 -4.65
C GLN A 399 16.41 2.31 -3.55
N ALA A 400 16.44 3.09 -2.46
CA ALA A 400 17.38 2.90 -1.35
C ALA A 400 17.23 1.54 -0.64
N ILE A 401 16.02 1.01 -0.53
CA ILE A 401 15.72 -0.14 0.36
C ILE A 401 15.33 -1.43 -0.38
N THR A 402 14.87 -1.36 -1.64
CA THR A 402 14.23 -2.52 -2.31
C THR A 402 15.13 -3.75 -2.37
N SER A 403 16.42 -3.58 -2.66
CA SER A 403 17.36 -4.69 -2.77
C SER A 403 17.57 -5.41 -1.44
N ALA A 404 17.56 -4.67 -0.32
CA ALA A 404 17.71 -5.25 1.02
C ALA A 404 16.51 -6.14 1.38
N TYR A 405 15.29 -5.64 1.17
CA TYR A 405 14.05 -6.38 1.41
C TYR A 405 13.91 -7.59 0.49
N THR A 406 14.16 -7.42 -0.80
CA THR A 406 14.07 -8.51 -1.78
C THR A 406 15.07 -9.61 -1.48
N THR A 407 16.30 -9.27 -1.09
CA THR A 407 17.32 -10.24 -0.69
C THR A 407 16.89 -10.96 0.59
N ALA A 408 16.44 -10.21 1.59
CA ALA A 408 16.06 -10.73 2.90
C ALA A 408 14.89 -11.72 2.80
N ILE A 409 13.81 -11.39 2.09
CA ILE A 409 12.66 -12.30 1.95
C ILE A 409 13.03 -13.57 1.18
N ASN A 410 13.86 -13.46 0.13
CA ASN A 410 14.28 -14.61 -0.66
C ASN A 410 15.15 -15.59 0.14
N SER A 411 16.12 -15.07 0.91
CA SER A 411 16.95 -15.88 1.80
C SER A 411 16.10 -16.46 2.94
N TYR A 412 15.34 -15.62 3.65
CA TYR A 412 14.59 -16.03 4.83
C TYR A 412 13.54 -17.11 4.53
N THR A 413 12.77 -16.98 3.45
CA THR A 413 11.76 -17.99 3.08
C THR A 413 12.37 -19.35 2.75
N ARG A 414 13.51 -19.39 2.06
CA ARG A 414 14.15 -20.66 1.65
C ARG A 414 15.04 -21.26 2.73
N GLU A 415 15.84 -20.44 3.38
CA GLU A 415 16.82 -20.90 4.36
C GLU A 415 16.21 -21.12 5.74
N THR A 416 15.28 -20.26 6.17
CA THR A 416 14.65 -20.38 7.49
C THR A 416 13.32 -21.08 7.40
N LEU A 417 12.40 -20.61 6.56
CA LEU A 417 11.05 -21.16 6.47
C LEU A 417 10.96 -22.42 5.58
N LYS A 418 12.04 -22.77 4.87
CA LYS A 418 12.14 -23.94 3.99
C LYS A 418 11.03 -24.02 2.93
N TYR A 419 10.64 -22.88 2.36
CA TYR A 419 9.61 -22.78 1.32
C TYR A 419 10.11 -22.01 0.09
N GLY A 420 9.56 -22.31 -1.08
CA GLY A 420 9.83 -21.55 -2.31
C GLY A 420 11.07 -22.00 -3.08
N ASP A 421 11.60 -23.19 -2.80
CA ASP A 421 12.68 -23.75 -3.61
C ASP A 421 12.23 -23.87 -5.08
N GLN A 422 13.13 -23.55 -6.01
CA GLN A 422 12.87 -23.47 -7.45
C GLN A 422 11.76 -22.51 -7.91
N MET A 423 11.15 -21.74 -7.01
CA MET A 423 10.14 -20.72 -7.35
C MET A 423 10.77 -19.33 -7.42
N THR A 424 10.31 -18.51 -8.36
CA THR A 424 10.63 -17.07 -8.36
C THR A 424 9.76 -16.34 -7.32
N TYR A 425 10.37 -15.56 -6.44
CA TYR A 425 9.61 -14.62 -5.61
C TYR A 425 9.33 -13.35 -6.43
N LYS A 426 8.07 -12.89 -6.49
CA LYS A 426 7.68 -11.66 -7.20
C LYS A 426 7.47 -10.51 -6.21
N PRO A 427 8.38 -9.53 -6.05
CA PRO A 427 8.16 -8.41 -5.14
C PRO A 427 6.83 -7.68 -5.38
N SER A 428 6.40 -7.60 -6.65
CA SER A 428 5.12 -7.06 -7.08
C SER A 428 4.63 -7.72 -8.37
N ALA A 429 3.34 -7.53 -8.68
CA ALA A 429 2.71 -7.92 -9.94
C ALA A 429 2.94 -6.91 -11.08
N TYR A 430 3.53 -5.73 -10.83
CA TYR A 430 3.73 -4.66 -11.84
C TYR A 430 4.48 -5.07 -13.11
N GLY A 431 5.36 -6.08 -13.01
CA GLY A 431 6.10 -6.59 -14.17
C GLY A 431 5.36 -7.65 -14.98
N ASP A 432 4.13 -8.03 -14.59
CA ASP A 432 3.40 -9.09 -15.27
C ASP A 432 2.72 -8.55 -16.55
N PRO A 433 2.81 -9.25 -17.70
CA PRO A 433 2.31 -8.80 -19.01
C PRO A 433 0.80 -8.52 -19.16
N GLY A 434 0.02 -8.60 -18.07
CA GLY A 434 -1.41 -8.29 -18.06
C GLY A 434 -1.84 -7.55 -16.81
N PHE A 435 -0.90 -7.00 -16.03
CA PHE A 435 -1.23 -6.27 -14.82
C PHE A 435 -2.00 -4.99 -15.15
N ASP A 436 -3.29 -5.04 -14.84
CA ASP A 436 -4.23 -3.93 -14.93
C ASP A 436 -5.14 -4.01 -13.71
N TRP A 437 -5.09 -2.99 -12.86
CA TRP A 437 -5.82 -2.99 -11.60
C TRP A 437 -7.13 -2.25 -11.76
N ASP A 438 -8.25 -2.96 -11.58
CA ASP A 438 -9.57 -2.34 -11.64
C ASP A 438 -9.85 -1.46 -10.40
N MET A 439 -9.69 -0.15 -10.56
CA MET A 439 -9.97 0.86 -9.54
C MET A 439 -11.47 1.14 -9.36
N ARG A 440 -12.38 0.48 -10.11
CA ARG A 440 -13.82 0.66 -9.92
C ARG A 440 -14.28 -0.08 -8.67
N LYS A 441 -15.19 0.55 -7.91
CA LYS A 441 -15.91 -0.04 -6.79
C LYS A 441 -17.37 -0.28 -7.20
N GLY A 442 -17.83 -1.52 -7.16
CA GLY A 442 -19.17 -1.91 -7.58
C GLY A 442 -19.41 -1.80 -9.10
N PHE A 443 -20.65 -2.08 -9.52
CA PHE A 443 -21.03 -2.21 -10.93
C PHE A 443 -21.34 -0.88 -11.65
N ALA A 444 -21.42 0.24 -10.92
CA ALA A 444 -21.83 1.53 -11.46
C ALA A 444 -20.63 2.35 -11.97
N ASN A 445 -20.38 2.29 -13.28
CA ASN A 445 -19.26 2.97 -13.91
C ASN A 445 -19.62 4.43 -14.31
N PHE A 446 -19.84 5.30 -13.32
CA PHE A 446 -20.05 6.73 -13.56
C PHE A 446 -18.74 7.55 -13.54
N GLY A 447 -17.58 6.92 -13.75
CA GLY A 447 -16.29 7.61 -13.75
C GLY A 447 -15.94 8.30 -12.42
N ARG A 448 -16.49 7.81 -11.29
CA ARG A 448 -16.19 8.34 -9.96
C ARG A 448 -14.81 7.88 -9.51
N SER A 449 -14.06 8.76 -8.86
CA SER A 449 -12.84 8.37 -8.16
C SER A 449 -13.17 7.32 -7.10
N THR A 450 -12.23 6.39 -6.89
CA THR A 450 -12.35 5.34 -5.89
C THR A 450 -12.53 5.93 -4.50
N ASN A 451 -13.59 5.53 -3.81
CA ASN A 451 -13.81 5.87 -2.42
C ASN A 451 -14.42 4.68 -1.67
N VAL A 452 -13.73 4.20 -0.64
CA VAL A 452 -14.14 3.04 0.19
C VAL A 452 -14.44 3.42 1.65
N MET A 453 -14.52 4.72 1.95
CA MET A 453 -14.86 5.22 3.29
C MET A 453 -16.22 4.67 3.77
N THR A 454 -17.16 4.48 2.84
CA THR A 454 -18.48 3.93 3.15
C THR A 454 -18.41 2.48 3.63
N ASP A 455 -17.48 1.68 3.14
CA ASP A 455 -17.32 0.29 3.57
C ASP A 455 -16.88 0.23 5.04
N LEU A 456 -15.85 1.00 5.42
CA LEU A 456 -15.41 1.08 6.81
C LEU A 456 -16.51 1.66 7.71
N ALA A 457 -17.18 2.72 7.28
CA ALA A 457 -18.29 3.32 8.03
C ALA A 457 -19.42 2.31 8.26
N ASN A 458 -19.79 1.52 7.25
CA ASN A 458 -20.81 0.49 7.36
C ASN A 458 -20.39 -0.61 8.34
N CYS A 459 -19.14 -1.09 8.25
CA CYS A 459 -18.61 -2.07 9.19
C CYS A 459 -18.65 -1.58 10.65
N MET A 460 -18.24 -0.33 10.91
CA MET A 460 -18.32 0.29 12.25
C MET A 460 -19.76 0.46 12.75
N LYS A 461 -20.71 0.76 11.86
CA LYS A 461 -22.14 0.84 12.23
C LYS A 461 -22.71 -0.55 12.55
N GLY A 462 -22.32 -1.58 11.79
CA GLY A 462 -22.73 -2.96 12.01
C GLY A 462 -22.10 -3.60 13.26
N ASN A 463 -20.86 -3.21 13.59
CA ASN A 463 -20.16 -3.58 14.81
C ASN A 463 -19.68 -2.32 15.57
N PRO A 464 -20.56 -1.70 16.38
CA PRO A 464 -20.25 -0.50 17.17
C PRO A 464 -19.11 -0.65 18.19
N LYS A 465 -18.63 -1.88 18.42
CA LYS A 465 -17.53 -2.20 19.33
C LYS A 465 -16.18 -2.30 18.62
N MET A 466 -16.16 -2.45 17.29
CA MET A 466 -14.93 -2.47 16.51
C MET A 466 -14.16 -1.16 16.70
N LYS A 467 -12.85 -1.28 16.89
CA LYS A 467 -11.93 -0.12 16.99
C LYS A 467 -11.11 0.03 15.73
N VAL A 468 -10.69 1.26 15.44
CA VAL A 468 -9.81 1.56 14.31
C VAL A 468 -8.58 2.29 14.84
N MET A 469 -7.40 1.92 14.37
CA MET A 469 -6.17 2.63 14.65
C MET A 469 -5.56 3.12 13.34
N LEU A 470 -5.40 4.43 13.22
CA LEU A 470 -4.71 5.08 12.11
C LEU A 470 -3.27 5.42 12.53
N LEU A 471 -2.32 4.91 11.76
CA LEU A 471 -0.88 5.13 11.89
C LEU A 471 -0.36 5.82 10.62
N GLY A 472 0.58 6.77 10.73
CA GLY A 472 1.15 7.41 9.55
C GLY A 472 2.41 8.23 9.83
N GLY A 473 3.13 8.57 8.76
CA GLY A 473 4.32 9.42 8.83
C GLY A 473 4.05 10.85 8.35
N TYR A 474 4.63 11.86 9.00
CA TYR A 474 4.51 13.26 8.59
C TYR A 474 5.14 13.55 7.21
N PHE A 475 6.14 12.77 6.81
CA PHE A 475 6.93 12.98 5.59
C PHE A 475 6.46 12.11 4.41
N ASP A 476 5.25 11.56 4.50
CA ASP A 476 4.64 10.77 3.45
C ASP A 476 3.88 11.67 2.46
N LEU A 477 4.31 11.63 1.19
CA LEU A 477 3.65 12.31 0.07
C LEU A 477 2.80 11.36 -0.77
N GLY A 478 2.93 10.05 -0.56
CA GLY A 478 2.13 9.03 -1.22
C GLY A 478 0.77 8.83 -0.56
N THR A 479 0.73 8.81 0.78
CA THR A 479 -0.51 8.81 1.57
C THR A 479 -0.40 9.80 2.73
N LEU A 480 -1.13 10.90 2.60
CA LEU A 480 -0.97 12.10 3.39
C LEU A 480 -1.48 11.88 4.83
N TYR A 481 -0.69 12.21 5.86
CA TYR A 481 -1.13 12.05 7.25
C TYR A 481 -2.41 12.86 7.52
N PHE A 482 -2.45 14.11 7.04
CA PHE A 482 -3.59 15.00 7.21
C PHE A 482 -4.79 14.57 6.35
N GLY A 483 -4.54 14.04 5.15
CA GLY A 483 -5.58 13.43 4.32
C GLY A 483 -6.23 12.22 5.00
N ALA A 484 -5.43 11.35 5.61
CA ALA A 484 -5.95 10.21 6.35
C ALA A 484 -6.75 10.63 7.60
N GLU A 485 -6.29 11.63 8.35
CA GLU A 485 -7.05 12.18 9.47
C GLU A 485 -8.36 12.82 9.01
N TYR A 486 -8.32 13.58 7.91
CA TYR A 486 -9.49 14.19 7.29
C TYR A 486 -10.51 13.12 6.90
N GLU A 487 -10.12 12.06 6.19
CA GLU A 487 -11.01 10.98 5.81
C GLU A 487 -11.68 10.32 7.04
N MET A 488 -10.93 10.03 8.11
CA MET A 488 -11.49 9.45 9.34
C MET A 488 -12.53 10.37 10.01
N LYS A 489 -12.25 11.67 10.08
CA LYS A 489 -13.18 12.68 10.62
C LYS A 489 -14.44 12.83 9.77
N HIS A 490 -14.39 12.47 8.49
CA HIS A 490 -15.49 12.54 7.53
C HIS A 490 -16.19 11.19 7.28
N LEU A 491 -15.85 10.14 8.03
CA LEU A 491 -16.62 8.89 7.98
C LEU A 491 -18.09 9.13 8.31
N GLN A 492 -18.98 8.54 7.51
CA GLN A 492 -20.43 8.63 7.68
C GLN A 492 -20.92 7.69 8.80
N ILE A 493 -20.47 7.98 10.03
CA ILE A 493 -20.77 7.26 11.26
C ILE A 493 -21.41 8.20 12.30
N PRO A 494 -22.21 7.67 13.25
CA PRO A 494 -22.66 8.46 14.39
C PRO A 494 -21.48 9.05 15.18
N ALA A 495 -21.62 10.28 15.67
CA ALA A 495 -20.57 10.95 16.45
C ALA A 495 -20.08 10.12 17.66
N ALA A 496 -20.95 9.31 18.26
CA ALA A 496 -20.61 8.41 19.35
C ALA A 496 -19.58 7.31 18.95
N LEU A 497 -19.42 7.01 17.65
CA LEU A 497 -18.44 6.05 17.15
C LEU A 497 -17.10 6.68 16.77
N GLN A 498 -17.01 8.00 16.66
CA GLN A 498 -15.73 8.68 16.37
C GLN A 498 -14.67 8.38 17.44
N LYS A 499 -15.09 8.19 18.70
CA LYS A 499 -14.20 7.79 19.82
C LYS A 499 -13.60 6.37 19.68
N ASN A 500 -14.06 5.58 18.71
CA ASN A 500 -13.48 4.26 18.43
C ASN A 500 -12.25 4.33 17.50
N ILE A 501 -11.88 5.52 17.04
CA ILE A 501 -10.74 5.76 16.15
C ILE A 501 -9.61 6.41 16.96
N SER A 502 -8.40 5.82 16.93
CA SER A 502 -7.18 6.42 17.48
C SER A 502 -6.22 6.82 16.36
N TYR A 503 -5.40 7.84 16.61
CA TYR A 503 -4.49 8.46 15.65
C TYR A 503 -3.07 8.49 16.23
N HIS A 504 -2.09 7.99 15.47
CA HIS A 504 -0.68 8.00 15.86
C HIS A 504 0.18 8.39 14.66
N PHE A 505 0.84 9.54 14.76
CA PHE A 505 1.72 10.04 13.71
C PHE A 505 3.17 10.10 14.20
N TYR A 506 4.10 9.86 13.28
CA TYR A 506 5.52 9.72 13.56
C TYR A 506 6.35 10.62 12.64
N GLU A 507 7.52 11.04 13.12
CA GLU A 507 8.56 11.71 12.32
C GLU A 507 9.24 10.72 11.34
N SER A 508 8.45 10.14 10.45
CA SER A 508 8.84 9.20 9.40
C SER A 508 8.02 9.44 8.13
N GLY A 509 8.32 8.75 7.03
CA GLY A 509 7.40 8.62 5.90
C GLY A 509 6.49 7.39 5.98
N HIS A 510 6.14 6.86 4.81
CA HIS A 510 5.15 5.81 4.55
C HIS A 510 5.40 4.52 5.32
N MET A 511 6.67 4.11 5.41
CA MET A 511 7.08 2.91 6.12
C MET A 511 7.71 3.31 7.45
N VAL A 512 6.86 3.59 8.46
CA VAL A 512 7.29 4.11 9.77
C VAL A 512 8.32 3.22 10.49
N TYR A 513 8.42 1.95 10.08
CA TYR A 513 9.33 0.95 10.62
C TYR A 513 10.74 0.98 10.00
N LEU A 514 11.03 1.86 9.03
CA LEU A 514 12.39 2.04 8.50
C LEU A 514 13.33 2.78 9.46
N ASN A 515 12.76 3.49 10.43
CA ASN A 515 13.51 4.22 11.43
C ASN A 515 13.47 3.47 12.78
N GLU A 516 14.62 2.96 13.20
CA GLU A 516 14.74 2.13 14.41
C GLU A 516 14.30 2.87 15.69
N SER A 517 14.51 4.19 15.76
CA SER A 517 14.09 4.97 16.92
C SER A 517 12.56 5.06 17.07
N ILE A 518 11.85 4.91 15.95
CA ILE A 518 10.38 4.96 15.87
C ILE A 518 9.77 3.57 16.06
N MET A 519 10.47 2.50 15.64
CA MET A 519 9.96 1.13 15.70
C MET A 519 9.43 0.73 17.08
N LYS A 520 10.11 1.14 18.16
CA LYS A 520 9.66 0.82 19.52
C LYS A 520 8.27 1.43 19.80
N ARG A 521 8.10 2.71 19.49
CA ARG A 521 6.82 3.41 19.70
C ARG A 521 5.72 2.83 18.82
N PHE A 522 6.04 2.59 17.55
CA PHE A 522 5.12 1.95 16.60
C PHE A 522 4.65 0.56 17.08
N HIS A 523 5.56 -0.24 17.61
CA HIS A 523 5.23 -1.51 18.26
C HIS A 523 4.35 -1.31 19.48
N ASP A 524 4.75 -0.45 20.42
CA ASP A 524 4.05 -0.28 21.70
C ASP A 524 2.62 0.23 21.49
N ASP A 525 2.43 1.19 20.60
CA ASP A 525 1.12 1.73 20.24
C ASP A 525 0.21 0.63 19.64
N THR A 526 0.77 -0.19 18.73
CA THR A 526 0.04 -1.31 18.11
C THR A 526 -0.28 -2.41 19.11
N ALA A 527 0.67 -2.76 19.97
CA ALA A 527 0.51 -3.79 20.98
C ALA A 527 -0.53 -3.37 22.03
N GLU A 528 -0.52 -2.10 22.44
CA GLU A 528 -1.52 -1.55 23.36
C GLU A 528 -2.91 -1.50 22.74
N PHE A 529 -3.03 -1.13 21.45
CA PHE A 529 -4.29 -1.21 20.73
C PHE A 529 -4.86 -2.64 20.74
N ILE A 530 -4.06 -3.65 20.47
CA ILE A 530 -4.52 -5.06 20.50
C ILE A 530 -4.92 -5.47 21.93
N ARG A 531 -4.06 -5.21 22.93
CA ARG A 531 -4.33 -5.59 24.33
C ARG A 531 -5.61 -4.96 24.88
N SER A 532 -5.84 -3.69 24.57
CA SER A 532 -7.00 -2.93 25.07
C SER A 532 -8.32 -3.34 24.39
N THR A 533 -8.27 -3.88 23.17
CA THR A 533 -9.48 -4.12 22.35
C THR A 533 -9.83 -5.61 22.14
N GLN A 534 -8.92 -6.53 22.47
CA GLN A 534 -9.13 -7.97 22.23
C GLN A 534 -10.35 -8.57 22.93
N ASN A 535 -10.80 -7.96 24.04
CA ASN A 535 -11.97 -8.38 24.79
C ASN A 535 -13.29 -7.74 24.31
N GLY A 536 -13.26 -7.01 23.18
CA GLY A 536 -14.43 -6.34 22.61
C GLY A 536 -14.98 -5.23 23.50
N ARG A 537 -14.10 -4.52 24.21
CA ARG A 537 -14.41 -3.39 25.10
C ARG A 537 -14.05 -2.06 24.48
#